data_AF-A0A9P5NFM5-F1
#
_entry.id   AF-A0A9P5NFM5-F1
#
_cell.length_a   1.000
_cell.length_b   1.000
_cell.length_c   1.000
_cell.angle_alpha   90.00
_cell.angle_beta   90.00
_cell.angle_gamma   90.00
#
_symmetry.space_group_name_H-M   'P 1'
#
loop_
_entity.id
_entity.type
_entity.pdbx_description
1 polymer ?
#
loop_
_entity_poly.entity_id
_entity_poly.type
_entity_poly.pdbx_seq_one_letter_code
_entity_poly.pdbx_strand_id
1 'polypeptide(L)'
;MTAPLASRRPMREVMESLGMDYDSTIAVGLKIRPDPLTGKVEMGDFAQYLQSNMDDPDVARMMGSIIGAYGKLEEERSNARNTVVNFSSIPVQKFTLWSIQLQFSGLELPTGEPLRSNDPRRTQEGVKQTFSLSCYIKVGPGMDSDIDRLVQSFVGLPDSNQVENFIREAILRPYPPLESYVPNMILLSGNLRQHEAALHPFLDSLPAPFQWKIAPQRYEEREGETHYFRSLVNFERYLEIADEKKEEGSKAFAAKNGVAAVGAYREAIDYIEKALIKTHGILDVEMNERALNAKAVYCANCSAARLLKGDAMDAHKALKDAESAIKSSAHYVKAYVRLSRAYEALGDYRQAEESIARALRLPQLENHGGLVDHLIMLQTDGKGLPKDRNAFADWSRKLLFENESAERMKSVGGLWRKRYQELEGKFKA
;
A
#
# COMPACT_ATOMS: atom_id res chain seq x y z
N MET A 1 -25.95 -34.61 16.21
CA MET A 1 -26.03 -33.85 17.48
C MET A 1 -25.14 -32.62 17.32
N THR A 2 -25.77 -31.48 17.00
CA THR A 2 -25.13 -30.16 16.98
C THR A 2 -24.58 -29.86 18.37
N ALA A 3 -23.28 -29.63 18.49
CA ALA A 3 -22.70 -29.11 19.71
C ALA A 3 -23.43 -27.81 20.09
N PRO A 4 -23.68 -27.54 21.39
CA PRO A 4 -24.22 -26.26 21.79
C PRO A 4 -23.21 -25.20 21.35
N LEU A 5 -23.65 -24.25 20.53
CA LEU A 5 -22.95 -22.99 20.34
C LEU A 5 -22.78 -22.41 21.74
N ALA A 6 -21.55 -22.42 22.27
CA ALA A 6 -21.21 -21.65 23.45
C ALA A 6 -21.81 -20.26 23.29
N SER A 7 -22.54 -19.78 24.29
CA SER A 7 -23.25 -18.51 24.21
C SER A 7 -22.24 -17.40 23.90
N ARG A 8 -22.15 -17.01 22.63
CA ARG A 8 -21.26 -15.94 22.20
C ARG A 8 -21.69 -14.71 22.96
N ARG A 9 -20.82 -14.19 23.84
CA ARG A 9 -21.05 -12.86 24.41
C ARG A 9 -21.26 -11.88 23.25
N PRO A 10 -22.29 -11.02 23.29
CA PRO A 10 -22.47 -9.97 22.29
C PRO A 10 -21.17 -9.21 22.07
N MET A 11 -20.81 -8.93 20.81
CA MET A 11 -19.57 -8.24 20.45
C MET A 11 -19.40 -6.92 21.22
N ARG A 12 -20.50 -6.22 21.48
CA ARG A 12 -20.56 -5.04 22.35
C ARG A 12 -19.98 -5.31 23.74
N GLU A 13 -20.48 -6.33 24.44
CA GLU A 13 -20.02 -6.67 25.80
C GLU A 13 -18.54 -7.05 25.81
N VAL A 14 -18.07 -7.75 24.77
CA VAL A 14 -16.65 -8.09 24.65
C VAL A 14 -15.81 -6.82 24.47
N MET A 15 -16.20 -5.93 23.56
CA MET A 15 -15.46 -4.69 23.30
C MET A 15 -15.44 -3.76 24.52
N GLU A 16 -16.59 -3.58 25.17
CA GLU A 16 -16.71 -2.78 26.39
C GLU A 16 -15.88 -3.37 27.54
N SER A 17 -15.83 -4.70 27.68
CA SER A 17 -14.98 -5.35 28.71
C SER A 17 -13.48 -5.10 28.51
N LEU A 18 -13.06 -4.84 27.27
CA LEU A 18 -11.69 -4.49 26.92
C LEU A 18 -11.41 -3.00 27.03
N GLY A 19 -12.42 -2.18 27.36
CA GLY A 19 -12.33 -0.73 27.37
C GLY A 19 -12.36 -0.10 25.97
N MET A 20 -12.79 -0.85 24.95
CA MET A 20 -13.00 -0.32 23.61
C MET A 20 -14.37 0.35 23.51
N ASP A 21 -14.43 1.48 22.81
CA ASP A 21 -15.68 2.18 22.54
C ASP A 21 -16.38 1.55 21.33
N TYR A 22 -17.34 0.66 21.62
CA TYR A 22 -18.12 -0.04 20.60
C TYR A 22 -18.84 0.92 19.64
N ASP A 23 -19.46 1.98 20.16
CA ASP A 23 -20.29 2.86 19.34
C ASP A 23 -19.42 3.68 18.38
N SER A 24 -18.26 4.16 18.85
CA SER A 24 -17.28 4.83 17.98
C SER A 24 -16.67 3.86 16.96
N THR A 25 -16.38 2.61 17.33
CA THR A 25 -15.88 1.61 16.37
C THR A 25 -16.90 1.30 15.27
N ILE A 26 -18.17 1.12 15.61
CA ILE A 26 -19.23 0.90 14.61
C ILE A 26 -19.42 2.15 13.75
N ALA A 27 -19.42 3.35 14.34
CA ALA A 27 -19.55 4.60 13.59
C ALA A 27 -18.42 4.77 12.56
N VAL A 28 -17.17 4.46 12.92
CA VAL A 28 -16.04 4.46 11.99
C VAL A 28 -16.18 3.34 10.95
N GLY A 29 -16.53 2.12 11.37
CA GLY A 29 -16.73 0.98 10.47
C GLY A 29 -17.78 1.23 9.39
N LEU A 30 -18.88 1.90 9.73
CA LEU A 30 -19.95 2.28 8.79
C LEU A 30 -19.52 3.37 7.79
N LYS A 31 -18.48 4.14 8.09
CA LYS A 31 -17.92 5.15 7.18
C LYS A 31 -16.92 4.56 6.19
N ILE A 32 -16.46 3.32 6.41
CA ILE A 32 -15.50 2.64 5.54
C ILE A 32 -16.25 1.81 4.50
N ARG A 33 -15.91 2.00 3.23
CA ARG A 33 -16.49 1.21 2.15
C ARG A 33 -15.90 -0.20 2.17
N PRO A 34 -16.73 -1.26 2.16
CA PRO A 34 -16.24 -2.61 1.98
C PRO A 34 -15.48 -2.75 0.64
N ASP A 35 -14.50 -3.64 0.62
CA ASP A 35 -13.82 -4.00 -0.59
C ASP A 35 -14.82 -4.61 -1.61
N PRO A 36 -14.83 -4.15 -2.87
CA PRO A 36 -15.83 -4.57 -3.84
C PRO A 36 -15.70 -6.02 -4.28
N LEU A 37 -14.54 -6.67 -4.07
CA LEU A 37 -14.34 -8.07 -4.44
C LEU A 37 -14.70 -9.01 -3.29
N THR A 38 -14.34 -8.63 -2.05
CA THR A 38 -14.58 -9.49 -0.88
C THR A 38 -15.89 -9.19 -0.16
N GLY A 39 -16.45 -7.99 -0.36
CA GLY A 39 -17.62 -7.49 0.37
C GLY A 39 -17.34 -7.17 1.84
N LYS A 40 -16.07 -7.17 2.25
CA LYS A 40 -15.63 -6.98 3.64
C LYS A 40 -14.82 -5.69 3.80
N VAL A 41 -14.86 -5.09 4.98
CA VAL A 41 -13.91 -4.02 5.34
C VAL A 41 -12.58 -4.67 5.67
N GLU A 42 -11.56 -4.41 4.87
CA GLU A 42 -10.23 -4.96 5.07
C GLU A 42 -9.38 -4.07 5.98
N MET A 43 -8.39 -4.66 6.68
CA MET A 43 -7.53 -3.90 7.60
C MET A 43 -6.72 -2.80 6.91
N GLY A 44 -6.35 -2.99 5.64
CA GLY A 44 -5.68 -1.95 4.85
C GLY A 44 -6.57 -0.72 4.61
N ASP A 45 -7.85 -0.96 4.27
CA ASP A 45 -8.86 0.10 4.09
C ASP A 45 -9.14 0.84 5.38
N PHE A 46 -9.23 0.08 6.47
CA PHE A 46 -9.37 0.63 7.81
C PHE A 46 -8.19 1.53 8.15
N ALA A 47 -6.95 1.06 7.98
CA ALA A 47 -5.75 1.85 8.26
C ALA A 47 -5.66 3.13 7.41
N GLN A 48 -5.97 3.05 6.12
CA GLN A 48 -5.97 4.21 5.21
C GLN A 48 -7.04 5.23 5.61
N TYR A 49 -8.23 4.76 5.98
CA TYR A 49 -9.31 5.61 6.46
C TYR A 49 -8.89 6.37 7.72
N LEU A 50 -8.29 5.69 8.69
CA LEU A 50 -7.84 6.32 9.93
C LEU A 50 -6.78 7.39 9.69
N GLN A 51 -5.79 7.12 8.84
CA GLN A 51 -4.74 8.10 8.51
C GLN A 51 -5.32 9.35 7.83
N SER A 52 -6.38 9.20 7.04
CA SER A 52 -6.98 10.30 6.29
C SER A 52 -8.03 11.08 7.08
N ASN A 53 -8.48 10.56 8.22
CA ASN A 53 -9.58 11.12 9.01
C ASN A 53 -9.21 11.25 10.50
N MET A 54 -7.95 11.59 10.80
CA MET A 54 -7.51 11.76 12.19
C MET A 54 -8.26 12.88 12.94
N ASP A 55 -8.79 13.86 12.22
CA ASP A 55 -9.58 14.95 12.80
C ASP A 55 -11.05 14.55 13.08
N ASP A 56 -11.49 13.35 12.65
CA ASP A 56 -12.83 12.85 12.95
C ASP A 56 -12.93 12.47 14.45
N PRO A 57 -13.90 13.03 15.20
CA PRO A 57 -14.02 12.78 16.63
C PRO A 57 -14.30 11.31 16.98
N ASP A 58 -14.98 10.57 16.10
CA ASP A 58 -15.23 9.14 16.29
C ASP A 58 -13.96 8.33 16.07
N VAL A 59 -13.12 8.74 15.10
CA VAL A 59 -11.79 8.14 14.87
C VAL A 59 -10.90 8.37 16.08
N ALA A 60 -10.81 9.61 16.58
CA ALA A 60 -10.00 9.94 17.75
C ALA A 60 -10.43 9.16 19.00
N ARG A 61 -11.75 9.07 19.25
CA ARG A 61 -12.29 8.33 20.41
C ARG A 61 -12.06 6.83 20.29
N MET A 62 -12.33 6.27 19.11
CA MET A 62 -12.05 4.87 18.82
C MET A 62 -10.57 4.54 19.03
N MET A 63 -9.66 5.31 18.42
CA MET A 63 -8.20 5.09 18.53
C MET A 63 -7.71 5.17 19.97
N GLY A 64 -8.17 6.17 20.74
CA GLY A 64 -7.84 6.28 22.16
C GLY A 64 -8.27 5.05 22.96
N SER A 65 -9.49 4.54 22.71
CA SER A 65 -10.01 3.34 23.37
C SER A 65 -9.26 2.07 22.96
N ILE A 66 -8.90 1.92 21.68
CA ILE A 66 -8.14 0.77 21.15
C ILE A 66 -6.73 0.75 21.75
N ILE A 67 -6.02 1.89 21.77
CA ILE A 67 -4.67 1.98 22.35
C ILE A 67 -4.70 1.60 23.84
N GLY A 68 -5.67 2.12 24.60
CA GLY A 68 -5.85 1.77 26.00
C GLY A 68 -6.15 0.29 26.22
N ALA A 69 -7.06 -0.27 25.41
CA ALA A 69 -7.43 -1.68 25.45
C ALA A 69 -6.25 -2.61 25.15
N TYR A 70 -5.47 -2.32 24.09
CA TYR A 70 -4.29 -3.09 23.73
C TYR A 70 -3.19 -3.00 24.80
N GLY A 71 -2.94 -1.81 25.36
CA GLY A 71 -1.97 -1.64 26.44
C GLY A 71 -2.31 -2.49 27.66
N LYS A 72 -3.59 -2.49 28.07
CA LYS A 72 -4.08 -3.32 29.17
C LYS A 72 -3.99 -4.81 28.88
N LEU A 73 -4.37 -5.23 27.67
CA LEU A 73 -4.29 -6.62 27.23
C LEU A 73 -2.84 -7.14 27.23
N GLU A 74 -1.88 -6.33 26.78
CA GLU A 74 -0.47 -6.70 26.76
C GLU A 74 0.12 -6.75 28.17
N GLU A 75 -0.29 -5.83 29.06
CA GLU A 75 0.08 -5.85 30.48
C GLU A 75 -0.45 -7.12 31.19
N GLU A 76 -1.73 -7.46 30.99
CA GLU A 76 -2.34 -8.70 31.51
C GLU A 76 -1.62 -9.95 30.99
N ARG A 77 -1.24 -9.95 29.71
CA ARG A 77 -0.46 -11.04 29.11
C ARG A 77 0.93 -11.16 29.71
N SER A 78 1.66 -10.06 29.85
CA SER A 78 2.99 -10.01 30.42
C SER A 78 3.00 -10.52 31.86
N ASN A 79 2.06 -10.03 32.69
CA ASN A 79 1.96 -10.39 34.10
C ASN A 79 1.71 -11.88 34.33
N ALA A 80 1.04 -12.55 33.39
CA ALA A 80 0.64 -13.93 33.57
C ALA A 80 1.54 -14.93 32.80
N ARG A 81 2.65 -14.51 32.17
CA ARG A 81 3.65 -15.43 31.55
C ARG A 81 4.29 -16.42 32.52
N ASN A 82 4.21 -16.15 33.83
CA ASN A 82 4.82 -16.97 34.89
C ASN A 82 3.82 -17.93 35.58
N THR A 83 2.57 -18.01 35.12
CA THR A 83 1.59 -18.91 35.73
C THR A 83 1.76 -20.34 35.21
N VAL A 84 2.06 -21.29 36.10
CA VAL A 84 2.08 -22.72 35.76
C VAL A 84 0.64 -23.16 35.49
N VAL A 85 0.29 -23.36 34.22
CA VAL A 85 -1.03 -23.84 33.80
C VAL A 85 -0.95 -25.33 33.46
N ASN A 86 -1.88 -26.12 34.02
CA ASN A 86 -2.06 -27.51 33.64
C ASN A 86 -2.90 -27.59 32.36
N PHE A 87 -2.27 -27.88 31.22
CA PHE A 87 -2.95 -27.99 29.93
C PHE A 87 -3.85 -29.23 29.82
N SER A 88 -3.61 -30.27 30.63
CA SER A 88 -4.41 -31.49 30.61
C SER A 88 -5.84 -31.29 31.10
N SER A 89 -6.14 -30.21 31.82
CA SER A 89 -7.50 -29.89 32.28
C SER A 89 -8.29 -29.00 31.31
N ILE A 90 -7.65 -28.50 30.25
CA ILE A 90 -8.31 -27.64 29.27
C ILE A 90 -9.08 -28.53 28.27
N PRO A 91 -10.37 -28.28 28.04
CA PRO A 91 -11.16 -29.12 27.15
C PRO A 91 -10.65 -29.03 25.70
N VAL A 92 -10.63 -30.18 25.04
CA VAL A 92 -10.38 -30.27 23.59
C VAL A 92 -11.66 -29.92 22.84
N GLN A 93 -11.61 -28.86 22.05
CA GLN A 93 -12.70 -28.48 21.17
C GLN A 93 -12.65 -29.35 19.90
N LYS A 94 -13.58 -30.30 19.79
CA LYS A 94 -13.70 -31.19 18.62
C LYS A 94 -14.03 -30.42 17.34
N PHE A 95 -13.66 -30.98 16.19
CA PHE A 95 -13.88 -30.39 14.85
C PHE A 95 -13.24 -29.01 14.69
N THR A 96 -12.04 -28.84 15.24
CA THR A 96 -11.27 -27.61 15.08
C THR A 96 -9.89 -27.89 14.52
N LEU A 97 -9.45 -27.05 13.59
CA LEU A 97 -8.13 -27.09 12.98
C LEU A 97 -7.53 -25.70 13.06
N TRP A 98 -6.40 -25.61 13.76
CA TRP A 98 -5.57 -24.41 13.73
C TRP A 98 -4.37 -24.65 12.85
N SER A 99 -3.82 -23.59 12.30
CA SER A 99 -2.55 -23.65 11.61
C SER A 99 -1.65 -22.50 12.02
N ILE A 100 -0.38 -22.84 12.18
CA ILE A 100 0.65 -21.97 12.73
C ILE A 100 1.74 -21.79 11.69
N GLN A 101 1.99 -20.53 11.33
CA GLN A 101 2.93 -20.17 10.28
C GLN A 101 4.01 -19.25 10.81
N LEU A 102 5.23 -19.48 10.31
CA LEU A 102 6.37 -18.59 10.46
C LEU A 102 6.59 -17.85 9.14
N GLN A 103 6.56 -16.52 9.19
CA GLN A 103 6.74 -15.66 8.02
C GLN A 103 7.76 -14.56 8.31
N PHE A 104 8.52 -14.17 7.30
CA PHE A 104 9.35 -12.96 7.35
C PHE A 104 8.44 -11.74 7.47
N SER A 105 8.63 -10.90 8.50
CA SER A 105 7.79 -9.74 8.77
C SER A 105 8.46 -8.40 8.43
N GLY A 106 9.79 -8.38 8.21
CA GLY A 106 10.47 -7.17 7.80
C GLY A 106 11.90 -7.05 8.30
N LEU A 107 12.39 -5.81 8.33
CA LEU A 107 13.71 -5.46 8.81
C LEU A 107 13.59 -4.39 9.89
N GLU A 108 14.51 -4.42 10.84
CA GLU A 108 14.55 -3.48 11.96
C GLU A 108 15.97 -2.96 12.16
N LEU A 109 16.09 -1.67 12.50
CA LEU A 109 17.37 -1.07 12.88
C LEU A 109 17.81 -1.57 14.26
N PRO A 110 19.10 -1.47 14.61
CA PRO A 110 19.58 -1.76 15.96
C PRO A 110 18.86 -0.99 17.07
N THR A 111 18.25 0.15 16.73
CA THR A 111 17.51 1.05 17.63
C THR A 111 16.09 0.58 17.95
N GLY A 112 15.57 -0.47 17.30
CA GLY A 112 14.18 -0.90 17.48
C GLY A 112 13.23 -0.44 16.38
N GLU A 113 13.71 0.40 15.44
CA GLU A 113 12.85 1.03 14.43
C GLU A 113 12.59 0.12 13.23
N PRO A 114 11.32 -0.14 12.86
CA PRO A 114 10.99 -0.93 11.67
C PRO A 114 11.31 -0.19 10.37
N LEU A 115 11.95 -0.87 9.43
CA LEU A 115 12.32 -0.32 8.12
C LEU A 115 11.25 -0.61 7.06
N ARG A 116 10.88 0.43 6.30
CA ARG A 116 9.97 0.30 5.14
C ARG A 116 10.72 -0.29 3.95
N SER A 117 9.98 -0.89 3.02
CA SER A 117 10.55 -1.53 1.82
C SER A 117 11.49 -0.63 1.01
N ASN A 118 11.24 0.68 0.99
CA ASN A 118 12.02 1.66 0.19
C ASN A 118 13.00 2.49 1.04
N ASP A 119 13.28 2.08 2.28
CA ASP A 119 14.20 2.81 3.15
C ASP A 119 15.67 2.62 2.69
N PRO A 120 16.42 3.70 2.39
CA PRO A 120 17.81 3.59 1.96
C PRO A 120 18.74 2.98 3.03
N ARG A 121 18.30 2.95 4.30
CA ARG A 121 19.06 2.37 5.42
C ARG A 121 19.05 0.84 5.43
N ARG A 122 18.31 0.16 4.53
CA ARG A 122 18.26 -1.32 4.46
C ARG A 122 19.62 -1.98 4.21
N THR A 123 20.57 -1.26 3.62
CA THR A 123 21.93 -1.75 3.37
C THR A 123 22.93 -1.37 4.47
N GLN A 124 22.49 -0.73 5.57
CA GLN A 124 23.36 -0.42 6.70
C GLN A 124 23.75 -1.68 7.47
N GLU A 125 24.96 -1.66 8.02
CA GLU A 125 25.47 -2.71 8.90
C GLU A 125 24.64 -2.78 10.19
N GLY A 126 24.27 -3.99 10.62
CA GLY A 126 23.53 -4.23 11.87
C GLY A 126 22.00 -4.28 11.74
N VAL A 127 21.44 -4.14 10.54
CA VAL A 127 20.00 -4.38 10.29
C VAL A 127 19.65 -5.82 10.63
N LYS A 128 18.60 -6.02 11.45
CA LYS A 128 18.13 -7.33 11.87
C LYS A 128 16.87 -7.70 11.12
N GLN A 129 16.77 -8.97 10.72
CA GLN A 129 15.54 -9.51 10.16
C GLN A 129 14.52 -9.74 11.27
N THR A 130 13.25 -9.46 10.98
CA THR A 130 12.14 -9.80 11.87
C THR A 130 11.26 -10.85 11.25
N PHE A 131 10.72 -11.71 12.09
CA PHE A 131 9.81 -12.79 11.72
C PHE A 131 8.56 -12.73 12.59
N SER A 132 7.44 -13.20 12.07
CA SER A 132 6.19 -13.31 12.81
C SER A 132 5.71 -14.76 12.85
N LEU A 133 5.29 -15.20 14.04
CA LEU A 133 4.46 -16.38 14.21
C LEU A 133 3.01 -15.94 14.23
N SER A 134 2.18 -16.60 13.43
CA SER A 134 0.74 -16.36 13.37
C SER A 134 -0.02 -17.68 13.54
N CYS A 135 -1.07 -17.68 14.35
CA CYS A 135 -1.95 -18.82 14.58
C CYS A 135 -3.35 -18.46 14.07
N TYR A 136 -3.84 -19.17 13.06
CA TYR A 136 -5.16 -18.93 12.48
C TYR A 136 -6.05 -20.16 12.59
N ILE A 137 -7.36 -19.93 12.62
CA ILE A 137 -8.39 -20.96 12.77
C ILE A 137 -8.88 -21.34 11.37
N LYS A 138 -8.43 -22.47 10.83
CA LYS A 138 -8.91 -22.99 9.53
C LYS A 138 -10.32 -23.57 9.63
N VAL A 139 -10.62 -24.23 10.75
CA VAL A 139 -11.92 -24.84 11.04
C VAL A 139 -12.23 -24.66 12.52
N GLY A 140 -13.44 -24.23 12.85
CA GLY A 140 -13.91 -24.13 14.23
C GLY A 140 -14.45 -22.76 14.64
N PRO A 141 -14.77 -22.56 15.93
CA PRO A 141 -15.22 -21.27 16.45
C PRO A 141 -14.19 -20.19 16.19
N GLY A 142 -14.58 -19.15 15.45
CA GLY A 142 -13.70 -18.05 15.04
C GLY A 142 -13.20 -18.13 13.60
N MET A 143 -13.49 -19.20 12.84
CA MET A 143 -13.07 -19.32 11.44
C MET A 143 -13.64 -18.24 10.50
N ASP A 144 -14.79 -17.67 10.85
CA ASP A 144 -15.42 -16.58 10.09
C ASP A 144 -14.79 -15.21 10.41
N SER A 145 -13.89 -15.17 11.40
CA SER A 145 -13.21 -13.96 11.83
C SER A 145 -11.92 -13.80 11.05
N ASP A 146 -11.71 -12.63 10.45
CA ASP A 146 -10.45 -12.29 9.76
C ASP A 146 -9.33 -11.91 10.75
N ILE A 147 -9.44 -12.35 12.02
CA ILE A 147 -8.44 -12.10 13.06
C ILE A 147 -7.65 -13.38 13.32
N ASP A 148 -6.34 -13.23 13.43
CA ASP A 148 -5.50 -14.30 13.95
C ASP A 148 -5.83 -14.56 15.42
N ARG A 149 -5.67 -15.82 15.82
CA ARG A 149 -5.80 -16.23 17.20
C ARG A 149 -4.69 -15.64 18.07
N LEU A 150 -3.48 -15.56 17.52
CA LEU A 150 -2.35 -14.88 18.10
C LEU A 150 -1.35 -14.52 17.00
N VAL A 151 -0.72 -13.36 17.11
CA VAL A 151 0.44 -12.96 16.30
C VAL A 151 1.54 -12.49 17.25
N GLN A 152 2.78 -12.92 17.01
CA GLN A 152 3.93 -12.45 17.77
C GLN A 152 5.12 -12.25 16.84
N SER A 153 5.80 -11.12 17.00
CA SER A 153 7.00 -10.76 16.23
C SER A 153 8.27 -11.09 17.00
N PHE A 154 9.30 -11.49 16.27
CA PHE A 154 10.61 -11.90 16.77
C PHE A 154 11.71 -11.22 15.96
N VAL A 155 12.78 -10.81 16.63
CA VAL A 155 14.00 -10.35 15.98
C VAL A 155 14.90 -11.58 15.76
N GLY A 156 15.14 -11.92 14.50
CA GLY A 156 15.71 -13.20 14.11
C GLY A 156 14.67 -14.32 14.08
N LEU A 157 15.10 -15.50 13.63
CA LEU A 157 14.26 -16.70 13.68
C LEU A 157 13.98 -17.09 15.14
N PRO A 158 12.73 -17.43 15.48
CA PRO A 158 12.41 -17.86 16.83
C PRO A 158 13.09 -19.19 17.16
N ASP A 159 13.54 -19.33 18.41
CA ASP A 159 14.01 -20.62 18.93
C ASP A 159 12.84 -21.54 19.33
N SER A 160 13.15 -22.79 19.66
CA SER A 160 12.10 -23.77 20.00
C SER A 160 11.28 -23.42 21.24
N ASN A 161 11.88 -22.74 22.24
CA ASN A 161 11.16 -22.30 23.43
C ASN A 161 10.18 -21.18 23.08
N GLN A 162 10.59 -20.26 22.22
CA GLN A 162 9.75 -19.18 21.73
C GLN A 162 8.56 -19.72 20.93
N VAL A 163 8.77 -20.72 20.06
CA VAL A 163 7.69 -21.38 19.31
C VAL A 163 6.74 -22.12 20.25
N GLU A 164 7.25 -22.86 21.23
CA GLU A 164 6.41 -23.56 22.23
C GLU A 164 5.57 -22.56 23.04
N ASN A 165 6.19 -21.49 23.53
CA ASN A 165 5.51 -20.45 24.29
C ASN A 165 4.41 -19.76 23.46
N PHE A 166 4.67 -19.50 22.19
CA PHE A 166 3.66 -18.98 21.27
C PHE A 166 2.43 -19.91 21.18
N ILE A 167 2.64 -21.23 21.06
CA ILE A 167 1.53 -22.20 21.01
C ILE A 167 0.75 -22.19 22.33
N ARG A 168 1.46 -22.16 23.47
CA ARG A 168 0.85 -22.07 24.80
C ARG A 168 0.00 -20.80 24.94
N GLU A 169 0.53 -19.66 24.53
CA GLU A 169 -0.19 -18.38 24.55
C GLU A 169 -1.41 -18.40 23.61
N ALA A 170 -1.30 -19.00 22.43
CA ALA A 170 -2.44 -19.13 21.52
C ALA A 170 -3.57 -19.99 22.12
N ILE A 171 -3.25 -21.02 22.91
CA ILE A 171 -4.25 -21.83 23.62
C ILE A 171 -4.90 -21.01 24.74
N LEU A 172 -4.10 -20.37 25.58
CA LEU A 172 -4.54 -19.79 26.85
C LEU A 172 -5.10 -18.38 26.74
N ARG A 173 -4.52 -17.56 25.86
CA ARG A 173 -4.75 -16.12 25.77
C ARG A 173 -4.81 -15.67 24.32
N PRO A 174 -5.74 -16.20 23.52
CA PRO A 174 -5.92 -15.70 22.17
C PRO A 174 -6.37 -14.22 22.17
N TYR A 175 -6.29 -13.55 21.03
CA TYR A 175 -6.90 -12.22 20.89
C TYR A 175 -8.42 -12.30 21.08
N PRO A 176 -9.02 -11.38 21.85
CA PRO A 176 -10.47 -11.30 21.93
C PRO A 176 -11.11 -11.06 20.56
N PRO A 177 -12.34 -11.56 20.29
CA PRO A 177 -13.25 -12.26 21.21
C PRO A 177 -13.02 -13.78 21.30
N LEU A 178 -11.87 -14.28 20.83
CA LEU A 178 -11.63 -15.73 20.81
C LEU A 178 -11.46 -16.28 22.23
N GLU A 179 -12.01 -17.45 22.49
CA GLU A 179 -11.95 -18.11 23.79
C GLU A 179 -10.78 -19.11 23.88
N SER A 180 -10.31 -19.39 25.09
CA SER A 180 -9.27 -20.37 25.36
C SER A 180 -9.79 -21.81 25.23
N TYR A 181 -9.08 -22.64 24.46
CA TYR A 181 -9.38 -24.08 24.31
C TYR A 181 -8.20 -24.78 23.64
N VAL A 182 -8.12 -26.12 23.76
CA VAL A 182 -7.18 -26.94 22.96
C VAL A 182 -7.89 -27.34 21.66
N PRO A 183 -7.34 -27.13 20.47
CA PRO A 183 -8.01 -27.52 19.23
C PRO A 183 -8.01 -29.04 19.07
N ASN A 184 -8.77 -29.56 18.11
CA ASN A 184 -8.67 -30.98 17.77
C ASN A 184 -7.38 -31.26 16.98
N MET A 185 -6.95 -30.31 16.15
CA MET A 185 -5.72 -30.45 15.37
C MET A 185 -4.94 -29.13 15.25
N ILE A 186 -3.61 -29.20 15.39
CA ILE A 186 -2.67 -28.14 14.98
C ILE A 186 -1.87 -28.59 13.75
N LEU A 187 -1.84 -27.76 12.71
CA LEU A 187 -0.95 -27.91 11.57
C LEU A 187 0.17 -26.87 11.64
N LEU A 188 1.41 -27.31 11.81
CA LEU A 188 2.57 -26.41 11.81
C LEU A 188 3.11 -26.29 10.39
N SER A 189 3.46 -25.08 9.95
CA SER A 189 4.13 -24.88 8.65
C SER A 189 5.46 -25.65 8.55
N GLY A 190 5.88 -25.99 7.33
CA GLY A 190 7.14 -26.67 7.05
C GLY A 190 8.36 -25.89 7.55
N ASN A 191 8.29 -24.57 7.60
CA ASN A 191 9.31 -23.68 8.17
C ASN A 191 9.59 -23.94 9.66
N LEU A 192 8.66 -24.60 10.37
CA LEU A 192 8.79 -24.95 11.78
C LEU A 192 9.33 -26.36 12.03
N ARG A 193 9.64 -27.11 10.97
CA ARG A 193 10.10 -28.51 11.08
C ARG A 193 11.32 -28.67 12.00
N GLN A 194 12.23 -27.71 12.00
CA GLN A 194 13.42 -27.75 12.86
C GLN A 194 13.09 -27.77 14.38
N HIS A 195 11.88 -27.35 14.77
CA HIS A 195 11.44 -27.32 16.17
C HIS A 195 10.69 -28.59 16.58
N GLU A 196 10.41 -29.52 15.65
CA GLU A 196 9.57 -30.70 15.86
C GLU A 196 9.98 -31.53 17.08
N ALA A 197 11.28 -31.85 17.21
CA ALA A 197 11.81 -32.63 18.33
C ALA A 197 11.62 -31.94 19.69
N ALA A 198 11.74 -30.61 19.74
CA ALA A 198 11.59 -29.85 20.96
C ALA A 198 10.12 -29.64 21.35
N LEU A 199 9.21 -29.62 20.38
CA LEU A 199 7.77 -29.44 20.61
C LEU A 199 7.06 -30.72 21.07
N HIS A 200 7.59 -31.90 20.71
CA HIS A 200 7.01 -33.21 21.06
C HIS A 200 6.59 -33.33 22.54
N PRO A 201 7.46 -33.08 23.54
CA PRO A 201 7.10 -33.27 24.94
C PRO A 201 5.89 -32.46 25.38
N PHE A 202 5.75 -31.23 24.86
CA PHE A 202 4.59 -30.39 25.16
C PHE A 202 3.36 -30.81 24.37
N LEU A 203 3.47 -30.93 23.05
CA LEU A 203 2.31 -31.20 22.19
C LEU A 203 1.69 -32.58 22.45
N ASP A 204 2.51 -33.59 22.76
CA ASP A 204 2.03 -34.92 23.10
C ASP A 204 1.45 -35.00 24.52
N SER A 205 1.70 -34.00 25.37
CA SER A 205 1.10 -33.90 26.71
C SER A 205 -0.34 -33.36 26.70
N LEU A 206 -0.80 -32.82 25.57
CA LEU A 206 -2.13 -32.24 25.43
C LEU A 206 -3.22 -33.33 25.43
N PRO A 207 -4.42 -33.06 25.98
CA PRO A 207 -5.45 -34.07 26.17
C PRO A 207 -5.98 -34.64 24.84
N ALA A 208 -6.32 -35.93 24.82
CA ALA A 208 -6.99 -36.54 23.67
C ALA A 208 -8.41 -35.94 23.45
N PRO A 209 -8.92 -35.83 22.20
CA PRO A 209 -8.37 -36.35 20.95
C PRO A 209 -7.47 -35.35 20.18
N PHE A 210 -6.68 -34.51 20.87
CA PHE A 210 -5.72 -33.62 20.22
C PHE A 210 -4.76 -34.36 19.27
N GLN A 211 -4.45 -33.73 18.15
CA GLN A 211 -3.42 -34.18 17.22
C GLN A 211 -2.61 -32.98 16.71
N TRP A 212 -1.37 -33.21 16.29
CA TRP A 212 -0.58 -32.20 15.61
C TRP A 212 0.27 -32.82 14.51
N LYS A 213 0.57 -32.04 13.47
CA LYS A 213 1.43 -32.45 12.34
C LYS A 213 2.19 -31.26 11.78
N ILE A 214 3.36 -31.51 11.21
CA ILE A 214 3.99 -30.59 10.25
C ILE A 214 3.29 -30.73 8.88
N ALA A 215 2.97 -29.61 8.25
CA ALA A 215 2.40 -29.57 6.92
C ALA A 215 3.29 -30.31 5.91
N PRO A 216 2.73 -31.26 5.12
CA PRO A 216 3.47 -31.86 4.02
C PRO A 216 3.78 -30.81 2.96
N GLN A 217 4.97 -30.87 2.35
CA GLN A 217 5.41 -29.92 1.33
C GLN A 217 4.38 -29.73 0.20
N ARG A 218 3.81 -30.83 -0.33
CA ARG A 218 2.75 -30.81 -1.35
C ARG A 218 1.51 -29.99 -0.99
N TYR A 219 1.21 -29.86 0.32
CA TYR A 219 0.06 -29.08 0.79
C TYR A 219 0.37 -27.59 0.71
N GLU A 220 1.59 -27.20 1.10
CA GLU A 220 2.06 -25.82 1.02
C GLU A 220 2.22 -25.36 -0.43
N GLU A 221 2.72 -26.24 -1.31
CA GLU A 221 2.79 -26.00 -2.76
C GLU A 221 1.40 -25.72 -3.35
N ARG A 222 0.40 -26.56 -3.03
CA ARG A 222 -0.97 -26.40 -3.54
C ARG A 222 -1.68 -25.16 -2.99
N GLU A 223 -1.51 -24.85 -1.70
CA GLU A 223 -2.02 -23.60 -1.12
C GLU A 223 -1.33 -22.40 -1.79
N GLY A 224 -0.03 -22.48 -2.05
CA GLY A 224 0.75 -21.47 -2.76
C GLY A 224 0.26 -21.23 -4.18
N GLU A 225 0.01 -22.29 -4.97
CA GLU A 225 -0.57 -22.20 -6.31
C GLU A 225 -1.98 -21.58 -6.29
N THR A 226 -2.83 -22.03 -5.35
CA THR A 226 -4.19 -21.51 -5.23
C THR A 226 -4.18 -20.02 -4.87
N HIS A 227 -3.30 -19.62 -3.96
CA HIS A 227 -3.08 -18.21 -3.61
C HIS A 227 -2.57 -17.42 -4.82
N TYR A 228 -1.58 -17.93 -5.54
CA TYR A 228 -1.02 -17.32 -6.75
C TYR A 228 -2.10 -17.01 -7.79
N PHE A 229 -2.89 -18.02 -8.20
CA PHE A 229 -3.93 -17.82 -9.20
C PHE A 229 -5.04 -16.89 -8.69
N ARG A 230 -5.42 -16.99 -7.41
CA ARG A 230 -6.42 -16.07 -6.83
C ARG A 230 -5.93 -14.62 -6.83
N SER A 231 -4.66 -14.40 -6.51
CA SER A 231 -4.06 -13.06 -6.54
C SER A 231 -4.04 -12.47 -7.94
N LEU A 232 -3.75 -13.26 -8.98
CA LEU A 232 -3.82 -12.79 -10.37
C LEU A 232 -5.25 -12.45 -10.80
N VAL A 233 -6.23 -13.29 -10.46
CA VAL A 233 -7.65 -13.00 -10.76
C VAL A 233 -8.10 -11.73 -10.05
N ASN A 234 -7.74 -11.55 -8.78
CA ASN A 234 -8.08 -10.36 -8.02
C ASN A 234 -7.40 -9.11 -8.59
N PHE A 235 -6.15 -9.21 -9.03
CA PHE A 235 -5.43 -8.12 -9.68
C PHE A 235 -6.19 -7.60 -10.90
N GLU A 236 -6.54 -8.47 -11.84
CA GLU A 236 -7.29 -8.05 -13.04
C GLU A 236 -8.62 -7.41 -12.69
N ARG A 237 -9.36 -7.96 -11.71
CA ARG A 237 -10.61 -7.36 -11.25
C ARG A 237 -10.44 -5.98 -10.63
N TYR A 238 -9.37 -5.74 -9.88
CA TYR A 238 -9.09 -4.39 -9.37
C TYR A 238 -8.74 -3.42 -10.48
N LEU A 239 -8.01 -3.87 -11.51
CA LEU A 239 -7.72 -3.03 -12.69
C LEU A 239 -9.01 -2.67 -13.44
N GLU A 240 -9.93 -3.63 -13.62
CA GLU A 240 -11.24 -3.38 -14.24
C GLU A 240 -12.02 -2.31 -13.48
N ILE A 241 -12.14 -2.44 -12.15
CA ILE A 241 -12.82 -1.44 -11.30
C ILE A 241 -12.11 -0.08 -11.37
N ALA A 242 -10.78 -0.07 -11.38
CA ALA A 242 -10.02 1.17 -11.50
C ALA A 242 -10.28 1.89 -12.83
N ASP A 243 -10.39 1.14 -13.93
CA ASP A 243 -10.73 1.69 -15.24
C ASP A 243 -12.15 2.26 -15.27
N GLU A 244 -13.13 1.58 -14.67
CA GLU A 244 -14.50 2.10 -14.51
C GLU A 244 -14.49 3.45 -13.76
N LYS A 245 -13.75 3.54 -12.65
CA LYS A 245 -13.60 4.79 -11.89
C LYS A 245 -12.87 5.88 -12.67
N LYS A 246 -11.87 5.53 -13.46
CA LYS A 246 -11.25 6.48 -14.37
C LYS A 246 -12.22 6.96 -15.45
N GLU A 247 -13.12 6.13 -15.94
CA GLU A 247 -14.16 6.55 -16.89
C GLU A 247 -15.19 7.49 -16.25
N GLU A 248 -15.64 7.19 -15.03
CA GLU A 248 -16.47 8.11 -14.23
C GLU A 248 -15.79 9.48 -14.08
N GLY A 249 -14.50 9.48 -13.69
CA GLY A 249 -13.71 10.70 -13.56
C GLY A 249 -13.56 11.45 -14.88
N SER A 250 -13.43 10.74 -16.00
CA SER A 250 -13.35 11.32 -17.35
C SER A 250 -14.66 11.99 -17.76
N LYS A 251 -15.80 11.36 -17.46
CA LYS A 251 -17.14 11.93 -17.69
C LYS A 251 -17.35 13.19 -16.85
N ALA A 252 -17.00 13.16 -15.57
CA ALA A 252 -17.08 14.32 -14.68
C ALA A 252 -16.16 15.46 -15.14
N PHE A 253 -14.94 15.14 -15.58
CA PHE A 253 -14.00 16.12 -16.12
C PHE A 253 -14.54 16.80 -17.38
N ALA A 254 -15.12 16.03 -18.31
CA ALA A 254 -15.77 16.57 -19.51
C ALA A 254 -16.95 17.49 -19.17
N ALA A 255 -17.70 17.17 -18.12
CA ALA A 255 -18.77 18.01 -17.56
C ALA A 255 -18.24 19.22 -16.76
N LYS A 256 -16.92 19.45 -16.69
CA LYS A 256 -16.25 20.49 -15.90
C LYS A 256 -16.54 20.41 -14.40
N ASN A 257 -16.94 19.23 -13.90
CA ASN A 257 -17.11 18.99 -12.49
C ASN A 257 -15.79 18.47 -11.89
N GLY A 258 -14.93 19.42 -11.50
CA GLY A 258 -13.61 19.10 -10.96
C GLY A 258 -13.65 18.26 -9.68
N VAL A 259 -14.61 18.50 -8.79
CA VAL A 259 -14.71 17.79 -7.51
C VAL A 259 -15.02 16.30 -7.74
N ALA A 260 -16.04 16.02 -8.54
CA ALA A 260 -16.39 14.63 -8.88
C ALA A 260 -15.30 13.94 -9.70
N ALA A 261 -14.64 14.67 -10.62
CA ALA A 261 -13.53 14.12 -11.39
C ALA A 261 -12.35 13.71 -10.50
N VAL A 262 -11.92 14.59 -9.59
CA VAL A 262 -10.85 14.30 -8.63
C VAL A 262 -11.23 13.12 -7.74
N GLY A 263 -12.46 13.08 -7.23
CA GLY A 263 -12.95 11.96 -6.41
C GLY A 263 -12.82 10.61 -7.12
N ALA A 264 -13.36 10.51 -8.33
CA ALA A 264 -13.35 9.27 -9.09
C ALA A 264 -11.94 8.84 -9.55
N TYR A 265 -11.07 9.78 -9.95
CA TYR A 265 -9.67 9.44 -10.26
C TYR A 265 -8.89 8.97 -9.03
N ARG A 266 -9.18 9.53 -7.84
CA ARG A 266 -8.56 9.03 -6.60
C ARG A 266 -9.02 7.63 -6.26
N GLU A 267 -10.31 7.34 -6.38
CA GLU A 267 -10.82 5.96 -6.21
C GLU A 267 -10.13 4.98 -7.20
N ALA A 268 -9.94 5.40 -8.45
CA ALA A 268 -9.20 4.59 -9.43
C ALA A 268 -7.74 4.32 -9.00
N ILE A 269 -7.05 5.33 -8.47
CA ILE A 269 -5.67 5.19 -7.96
C ILE A 269 -5.65 4.22 -6.77
N ASP A 270 -6.59 4.35 -5.83
CA ASP A 270 -6.66 3.48 -4.65
C ASP A 270 -6.82 2.01 -5.05
N TYR A 271 -7.63 1.70 -6.07
CA TYR A 271 -7.76 0.33 -6.57
C TYR A 271 -6.50 -0.21 -7.24
N ILE A 272 -5.75 0.62 -7.98
CA ILE A 272 -4.45 0.20 -8.52
C ILE A 272 -3.44 -0.05 -7.39
N GLU A 273 -3.41 0.80 -6.36
CA GLU A 273 -2.53 0.61 -5.21
C GLU A 273 -2.88 -0.68 -4.44
N LYS A 274 -4.18 -0.95 -4.23
CA LYS A 274 -4.64 -2.22 -3.66
C LYS A 274 -4.20 -3.42 -4.49
N ALA A 275 -4.35 -3.36 -5.81
CA ALA A 275 -3.92 -4.43 -6.71
C ALA A 275 -2.42 -4.72 -6.51
N LEU A 276 -1.58 -3.68 -6.60
CA LEU A 276 -0.13 -3.78 -6.43
C LEU A 276 0.30 -4.31 -5.06
N ILE A 277 -0.38 -3.91 -3.98
CA ILE A 277 -0.10 -4.39 -2.62
C ILE A 277 -0.44 -5.88 -2.50
N LYS A 278 -1.61 -6.29 -2.99
CA LYS A 278 -2.10 -7.67 -2.87
C LYS A 278 -1.34 -8.66 -3.75
N THR A 279 -0.63 -8.18 -4.77
CA THR A 279 0.15 -9.01 -5.69
C THR A 279 1.64 -8.70 -5.66
N HIS A 280 2.12 -8.09 -4.58
CA HIS A 280 3.54 -7.78 -4.44
C HIS A 280 4.40 -9.06 -4.54
N GLY A 281 5.39 -9.06 -5.44
CA GLY A 281 6.25 -10.21 -5.71
C GLY A 281 5.62 -11.35 -6.51
N ILE A 282 4.36 -11.21 -6.94
CA ILE A 282 3.63 -12.19 -7.75
C ILE A 282 3.63 -11.79 -9.23
N LEU A 283 3.49 -10.48 -9.50
CA LEU A 283 3.39 -9.95 -10.86
C LEU A 283 4.70 -10.12 -11.62
N ASP A 284 4.60 -10.44 -12.90
CA ASP A 284 5.71 -10.28 -13.82
C ASP A 284 5.95 -8.79 -14.14
N VAL A 285 7.01 -8.53 -14.91
CA VAL A 285 7.42 -7.17 -15.29
C VAL A 285 6.31 -6.46 -16.07
N GLU A 286 5.64 -7.14 -17.00
CA GLU A 286 4.65 -6.55 -17.89
C GLU A 286 3.38 -6.15 -17.12
N MET A 287 2.86 -7.03 -16.25
CA MET A 287 1.70 -6.74 -15.40
C MET A 287 1.98 -5.60 -14.44
N ASN A 288 3.17 -5.58 -13.84
CA ASN A 288 3.57 -4.51 -12.93
C ASN A 288 3.70 -3.16 -13.68
N GLU A 289 4.32 -3.16 -14.87
CA GLU A 289 4.39 -1.96 -15.72
C GLU A 289 3.01 -1.48 -16.18
N ARG A 290 2.08 -2.40 -16.52
CA ARG A 290 0.69 -2.08 -16.87
C ARG A 290 -0.01 -1.33 -15.72
N ALA A 291 0.07 -1.84 -14.50
CA ALA A 291 -0.53 -1.19 -13.33
C ALA A 291 0.12 0.18 -13.03
N LEU A 292 1.45 0.28 -13.09
CA LEU A 292 2.17 1.53 -12.87
C LEU A 292 1.85 2.59 -13.94
N ASN A 293 1.70 2.17 -15.20
CA ASN A 293 1.27 3.04 -16.29
C ASN A 293 -0.18 3.50 -16.10
N ALA A 294 -1.10 2.61 -15.70
CA ALA A 294 -2.47 2.99 -15.35
C ALA A 294 -2.50 4.04 -14.23
N LYS A 295 -1.76 3.79 -13.13
CA LYS A 295 -1.60 4.76 -12.04
C LYS A 295 -1.08 6.11 -12.53
N ALA A 296 -0.07 6.12 -13.38
CA ALA A 296 0.47 7.36 -13.95
C ALA A 296 -0.57 8.15 -14.75
N VAL A 297 -1.39 7.46 -15.55
CA VAL A 297 -2.50 8.08 -16.29
C VAL A 297 -3.51 8.69 -15.33
N TYR A 298 -3.92 7.96 -14.28
CA TYR A 298 -4.95 8.43 -13.35
C TYR A 298 -4.46 9.61 -12.51
N CYS A 299 -3.22 9.57 -12.03
CA CYS A 299 -2.57 10.69 -11.36
C CYS A 299 -2.50 11.94 -12.26
N ALA A 300 -2.09 11.79 -13.53
CA ALA A 300 -2.06 12.93 -14.47
C ALA A 300 -3.47 13.49 -14.76
N ASN A 301 -4.49 12.65 -14.80
CA ASN A 301 -5.88 13.09 -14.95
C ASN A 301 -6.39 13.81 -13.70
N CYS A 302 -6.03 13.34 -12.50
CA CYS A 302 -6.32 14.03 -11.24
C CYS A 302 -5.66 15.41 -11.18
N SER A 303 -4.38 15.51 -11.59
CA SER A 303 -3.68 16.78 -11.75
C SER A 303 -4.42 17.75 -12.67
N ALA A 304 -4.88 17.25 -13.82
CA ALA A 304 -5.68 18.04 -14.76
C ALA A 304 -6.99 18.55 -14.15
N ALA A 305 -7.70 17.67 -13.43
CA ALA A 305 -8.98 17.99 -12.80
C ALA A 305 -8.84 19.07 -11.72
N ARG A 306 -7.72 19.06 -10.97
CA ARG A 306 -7.38 20.09 -9.97
C ARG A 306 -7.00 21.44 -10.57
N LEU A 307 -6.91 21.56 -11.89
CA LEU A 307 -6.73 22.83 -12.60
C LEU A 307 -8.01 23.31 -13.30
N LEU A 308 -9.12 22.58 -13.18
CA LEU A 308 -10.43 23.09 -13.59
C LEU A 308 -10.85 24.22 -12.65
N LYS A 309 -11.46 25.27 -13.21
CA LYS A 309 -12.02 26.37 -12.41
C LYS A 309 -13.15 25.84 -11.51
N GLY A 310 -13.14 26.24 -10.24
CA GLY A 310 -14.15 25.87 -9.25
C GLY A 310 -13.53 25.31 -7.96
N ASP A 311 -14.34 24.67 -7.14
CA ASP A 311 -13.98 24.25 -5.77
C ASP A 311 -12.86 23.20 -5.70
N ALA A 312 -12.60 22.48 -6.79
CA ALA A 312 -11.50 21.53 -6.88
C ALA A 312 -10.16 22.16 -7.26
N MET A 313 -10.14 23.46 -7.59
CA MET A 313 -8.94 24.12 -8.10
C MET A 313 -7.88 24.23 -6.99
N ASP A 314 -6.78 23.50 -7.15
CA ASP A 314 -5.66 23.51 -6.22
C ASP A 314 -4.37 23.14 -6.96
N ALA A 315 -3.61 24.18 -7.34
CA ALA A 315 -2.41 24.01 -8.15
C ALA A 315 -1.28 23.28 -7.40
N HIS A 316 -1.18 23.42 -6.08
CA HIS A 316 -0.19 22.69 -5.27
C HIS A 316 -0.50 21.20 -5.22
N LYS A 317 -1.78 20.86 -5.09
CA LYS A 317 -2.23 19.46 -5.16
C LYS A 317 -2.14 18.92 -6.59
N ALA A 318 -2.37 19.73 -7.63
CA ALA A 318 -2.17 19.33 -9.01
C ALA A 318 -0.70 18.98 -9.30
N LEU A 319 0.23 19.73 -8.72
CA LEU A 319 1.66 19.49 -8.79
C LEU A 319 2.04 18.12 -8.20
N LYS A 320 1.60 17.83 -6.97
CA LYS A 320 1.84 16.54 -6.29
C LYS A 320 1.32 15.34 -7.10
N ASP A 321 0.16 15.48 -7.72
CA ASP A 321 -0.41 14.43 -8.57
C ASP A 321 0.44 14.22 -9.84
N ALA A 322 0.91 15.30 -10.47
CA ALA A 322 1.78 15.21 -11.65
C ALA A 322 3.15 14.57 -11.32
N GLU A 323 3.73 14.91 -10.17
CA GLU A 323 4.95 14.26 -9.67
C GLU A 323 4.72 12.77 -9.40
N SER A 324 3.58 12.42 -8.79
CA SER A 324 3.19 11.03 -8.56
C SER A 324 3.01 10.26 -9.86
N ALA A 325 2.51 10.91 -10.91
CA ALA A 325 2.42 10.31 -12.24
C ALA A 325 3.80 10.01 -12.84
N ILE A 326 4.76 10.94 -12.75
CA ILE A 326 6.14 10.73 -13.22
C ILE A 326 6.83 9.62 -12.41
N LYS A 327 6.63 9.59 -11.08
CA LYS A 327 7.19 8.54 -10.22
C LYS A 327 6.65 7.15 -10.59
N SER A 328 5.39 7.07 -11.00
CA SER A 328 4.75 5.82 -11.40
C SER A 328 5.20 5.38 -12.80
N SER A 329 5.33 6.31 -13.75
CA SER A 329 5.85 6.04 -15.09
C SER A 329 6.70 7.21 -15.60
N ALA A 330 8.03 7.03 -15.55
CA ALA A 330 9.00 8.07 -15.89
C ALA A 330 8.96 8.48 -17.37
N HIS A 331 8.41 7.65 -18.25
CA HIS A 331 8.30 7.94 -19.68
C HIS A 331 6.91 8.46 -20.09
N TYR A 332 6.01 8.69 -19.13
CA TYR A 332 4.67 9.17 -19.43
C TYR A 332 4.65 10.67 -19.74
N VAL A 333 4.75 11.00 -21.03
CA VAL A 333 4.81 12.36 -21.59
C VAL A 333 3.79 13.32 -20.96
N LYS A 334 2.52 12.89 -20.85
CA LYS A 334 1.46 13.77 -20.33
C LYS A 334 1.72 14.20 -18.89
N ALA A 335 2.39 13.39 -18.07
CA ALA A 335 2.69 13.76 -16.68
C ALA A 335 3.60 14.99 -16.61
N TYR A 336 4.62 15.10 -17.47
CA TYR A 336 5.48 16.28 -17.54
C TYR A 336 4.73 17.52 -18.02
N VAL A 337 3.80 17.36 -18.98
CA VAL A 337 2.91 18.46 -19.40
C VAL A 337 1.99 18.90 -18.26
N ARG A 338 1.46 17.96 -17.46
CA ARG A 338 0.65 18.30 -16.28
C ARG A 338 1.46 19.02 -15.21
N LEU A 339 2.69 18.56 -14.96
CA LEU A 339 3.60 19.21 -14.01
C LEU A 339 3.91 20.65 -14.45
N SER A 340 4.24 20.82 -15.73
CA SER A 340 4.47 22.14 -16.33
C SER A 340 3.27 23.07 -16.15
N ARG A 341 2.05 22.60 -16.47
CA ARG A 341 0.82 23.37 -16.29
C ARG A 341 0.49 23.69 -14.84
N ALA A 342 0.82 22.82 -13.91
CA ALA A 342 0.64 23.10 -12.48
C ALA A 342 1.57 24.24 -12.03
N TYR A 343 2.82 24.25 -12.49
CA TYR A 343 3.73 25.38 -12.26
C TYR A 343 3.28 26.67 -12.93
N GLU A 344 2.79 26.63 -14.17
CA GLU A 344 2.18 27.80 -14.84
C GLU A 344 1.02 28.37 -14.01
N ALA A 345 0.16 27.51 -13.46
CA ALA A 345 -0.95 27.91 -12.59
C ALA A 345 -0.49 28.53 -11.26
N LEU A 346 0.73 28.21 -10.80
CA LEU A 346 1.38 28.83 -9.64
C LEU A 346 2.17 30.11 -10.01
N GLY A 347 2.27 30.45 -11.30
CA GLY A 347 3.06 31.58 -11.80
C GLY A 347 4.56 31.30 -11.89
N ASP A 348 5.00 30.05 -11.68
CA ASP A 348 6.40 29.64 -11.75
C ASP A 348 6.76 29.11 -13.14
N TYR A 349 6.81 30.02 -14.12
CA TYR A 349 7.17 29.67 -15.50
C TYR A 349 8.56 29.04 -15.62
N ARG A 350 9.46 29.39 -14.70
CA ARG A 350 10.79 28.79 -14.64
C ARG A 350 10.67 27.29 -14.37
N GLN A 351 9.93 26.86 -13.35
CA GLN A 351 9.77 25.43 -13.10
C GLN A 351 8.86 24.74 -14.14
N ALA A 352 7.95 25.48 -14.76
CA ALA A 352 7.16 24.96 -15.88
C ALA A 352 8.04 24.54 -17.07
N GLU A 353 9.00 25.36 -17.45
CA GLU A 353 9.99 25.04 -18.48
C GLU A 353 10.92 23.90 -18.06
N GLU A 354 11.41 23.92 -16.81
CA GLU A 354 12.29 22.88 -16.28
C GLU A 354 11.63 21.49 -16.34
N SER A 355 10.33 21.44 -16.06
CA SER A 355 9.56 20.19 -16.12
C SER A 355 9.61 19.55 -17.51
N ILE A 356 9.48 20.36 -18.57
CA ILE A 356 9.53 19.88 -19.96
C ILE A 356 10.97 19.60 -20.40
N ALA A 357 11.91 20.48 -20.06
CA ALA A 357 13.33 20.27 -20.34
C ALA A 357 13.83 18.96 -19.72
N ARG A 358 13.44 18.67 -18.47
CA ARG A 358 13.75 17.42 -17.79
C ARG A 358 13.21 16.19 -18.55
N ALA A 359 12.01 16.28 -19.11
CA ALA A 359 11.47 15.22 -19.95
C ALA A 359 12.30 15.02 -21.23
N LEU A 360 12.67 16.11 -21.91
CA LEU A 360 13.45 16.08 -23.15
C LEU A 360 14.91 15.66 -22.97
N ARG A 361 15.42 15.61 -21.72
CA ARG A 361 16.73 15.01 -21.41
C ARG A 361 16.67 13.48 -21.35
N LEU A 362 15.48 12.87 -21.33
CA LEU A 362 15.33 11.42 -21.38
C LEU A 362 15.47 10.93 -22.83
N PRO A 363 16.33 9.94 -23.12
CA PRO A 363 16.54 9.43 -24.48
C PRO A 363 15.25 8.98 -25.18
N GLN A 364 14.28 8.45 -24.43
CA GLN A 364 13.00 7.99 -24.96
C GLN A 364 12.08 9.14 -25.40
N LEU A 365 12.30 10.36 -24.87
CA LEU A 365 11.42 11.51 -25.05
C LEU A 365 12.09 12.70 -25.76
N GLU A 366 13.42 12.69 -25.96
CA GLU A 366 14.20 13.81 -26.52
C GLU A 366 13.73 14.27 -27.92
N ASN A 367 13.04 13.38 -28.65
CA ASN A 367 12.51 13.64 -29.99
C ASN A 367 10.97 13.80 -30.02
N HIS A 368 10.31 13.87 -28.87
CA HIS A 368 8.86 13.97 -28.80
C HIS A 368 8.37 15.39 -29.19
N GLY A 369 7.80 15.52 -30.40
CA GLY A 369 7.37 16.79 -30.99
C GLY A 369 6.49 17.65 -30.07
N GLY A 370 5.49 17.07 -29.42
CA GLY A 370 4.60 17.82 -28.53
C GLY A 370 5.27 18.40 -27.27
N LEU A 371 6.37 17.79 -26.80
CA LEU A 371 7.14 18.35 -25.67
C LEU A 371 8.01 19.51 -26.15
N VAL A 372 8.62 19.36 -27.33
CA VAL A 372 9.38 20.43 -27.98
C VAL A 372 8.49 21.63 -28.27
N ASP A 373 7.29 21.40 -28.81
CA ASP A 373 6.30 22.46 -29.05
C ASP A 373 5.90 23.17 -27.76
N HIS A 374 5.59 22.42 -26.69
CA HIS A 374 5.24 22.99 -25.40
C HIS A 374 6.39 23.81 -24.80
N LEU A 375 7.64 23.32 -24.89
CA LEU A 375 8.82 24.06 -24.42
C LEU A 375 9.02 25.36 -25.21
N ILE A 376 8.92 25.32 -26.54
CA ILE A 376 9.03 26.53 -27.37
C ILE A 376 7.94 27.54 -26.99
N MET A 377 6.71 27.08 -26.75
CA MET A 377 5.62 27.96 -26.33
C MET A 377 5.93 28.65 -25.01
N LEU A 378 6.47 27.94 -24.02
CA LEU A 378 6.90 28.55 -22.75
C LEU A 378 8.01 29.60 -22.96
N GLN A 379 9.03 29.26 -23.76
CA GLN A 379 10.19 30.11 -24.01
C GLN A 379 9.91 31.37 -24.85
N THR A 380 8.73 31.44 -25.48
CA THR A 380 8.38 32.51 -26.43
C THR A 380 7.08 33.22 -26.08
N ASP A 381 6.59 33.05 -24.84
CA ASP A 381 5.31 33.60 -24.38
C ASP A 381 4.15 33.22 -25.32
N GLY A 382 4.18 31.98 -25.82
CA GLY A 382 3.18 31.42 -26.72
C GLY A 382 3.27 31.87 -28.19
N LYS A 383 4.32 32.58 -28.59
CA LYS A 383 4.47 33.07 -29.98
C LYS A 383 4.99 32.01 -30.95
N GLY A 384 5.50 30.90 -30.43
CA GLY A 384 6.11 29.84 -31.23
C GLY A 384 7.51 30.24 -31.71
N LEU A 385 8.04 29.52 -32.69
CA LEU A 385 9.38 29.76 -33.20
C LEU A 385 9.54 31.21 -33.75
N PRO A 386 10.68 31.87 -33.49
CA PRO A 386 10.97 33.20 -34.03
C PRO A 386 10.89 33.25 -35.56
N LYS A 387 10.27 34.32 -36.09
CA LYS A 387 10.02 34.48 -37.54
C LYS A 387 11.03 35.39 -38.24
N ASP A 388 11.76 36.20 -37.48
CA ASP A 388 12.77 37.13 -37.98
C ASP A 388 14.07 37.05 -37.16
N ARG A 389 15.13 37.64 -37.72
CA ARG A 389 16.49 37.58 -37.16
C ARG A 389 16.61 38.24 -35.79
N ASN A 390 15.88 39.33 -35.53
CA ASN A 390 15.97 40.05 -34.26
C ASN A 390 15.27 39.24 -33.16
N ALA A 391 14.07 38.74 -33.44
CA ALA A 391 13.36 37.85 -32.52
C ALA A 391 14.16 36.58 -32.21
N PHE A 392 14.84 36.01 -33.21
CA PHE A 392 15.73 34.86 -32.99
C PHE A 392 16.95 35.21 -32.13
N ALA A 393 17.59 36.35 -32.38
CA ALA A 393 18.75 36.79 -31.59
C ALA A 393 18.39 37.02 -30.12
N ASP A 394 17.22 37.61 -29.84
CA ASP A 394 16.74 37.81 -28.47
C ASP A 394 16.38 36.51 -27.78
N TRP A 395 15.68 35.61 -28.47
CA TRP A 395 15.35 34.28 -27.94
C TRP A 395 16.60 33.44 -27.66
N SER A 396 17.53 33.38 -28.62
CA SER A 396 18.82 32.71 -28.48
C SER A 396 19.62 33.28 -27.30
N ARG A 397 19.60 34.60 -27.11
CA ARG A 397 20.31 35.25 -26.00
C ARG A 397 19.78 34.79 -24.65
N LYS A 398 18.46 34.79 -24.49
CA LYS A 398 17.79 34.32 -23.28
C LYS A 398 18.10 32.87 -22.99
N LEU A 399 18.07 32.01 -24.01
CA LEU A 399 18.20 30.57 -23.80
C LEU A 399 19.63 30.08 -23.62
N LEU A 400 20.63 30.74 -24.22
CA LEU A 400 22.01 30.25 -24.23
C LEU A 400 22.97 31.05 -23.36
N PHE A 401 22.64 32.29 -23.00
CA PHE A 401 23.56 33.16 -22.27
C PHE A 401 23.00 33.71 -20.94
N GLU A 402 21.69 33.66 -20.69
CA GLU A 402 21.15 34.00 -19.36
C GLU A 402 21.29 32.79 -18.43
N ASN A 403 22.04 32.96 -17.33
CA ASN A 403 22.53 31.87 -16.46
C ASN A 403 21.53 30.73 -16.20
N GLU A 404 20.33 31.04 -15.70
CA GLU A 404 19.38 29.99 -15.29
C GLU A 404 18.74 29.24 -16.47
N SER A 405 18.43 29.96 -17.54
CA SER A 405 17.89 29.40 -18.79
C SER A 405 18.95 28.61 -19.55
N ALA A 406 20.19 29.11 -19.57
CA ALA A 406 21.34 28.45 -20.18
C ALA A 406 21.64 27.11 -19.50
N GLU A 407 21.69 27.06 -18.17
CA GLU A 407 21.91 25.80 -17.45
C GLU A 407 20.78 24.80 -17.66
N ARG A 408 19.52 25.25 -17.74
CA ARG A 408 18.38 24.39 -18.10
C ARG A 408 18.56 23.75 -19.47
N MET A 409 18.97 24.53 -20.46
CA MET A 409 19.00 24.10 -21.86
C MET A 409 20.30 23.38 -22.25
N LYS A 410 21.34 23.45 -21.42
CA LYS A 410 22.67 22.89 -21.67
C LYS A 410 22.68 21.42 -22.11
N SER A 411 21.80 20.60 -21.54
CA SER A 411 21.70 19.16 -21.82
C SER A 411 20.44 18.77 -22.62
N VAL A 412 19.66 19.74 -23.10
CA VAL A 412 18.48 19.47 -23.93
C VAL A 412 18.91 19.30 -25.39
N GLY A 413 18.92 18.04 -25.84
CA GLY A 413 19.32 17.65 -27.20
C GLY A 413 18.15 17.42 -28.16
N GLY A 414 18.28 16.35 -28.95
CA GLY A 414 17.22 15.82 -29.81
C GLY A 414 16.56 16.84 -30.74
N LEU A 415 15.24 16.71 -30.88
CA LEU A 415 14.44 17.47 -31.83
C LEU A 415 14.42 18.97 -31.51
N TRP A 416 14.47 19.36 -30.23
CA TRP A 416 14.55 20.76 -29.84
C TRP A 416 15.84 21.40 -30.39
N ARG A 417 17.00 20.76 -30.17
CA ARG A 417 18.30 21.26 -30.64
C ARG A 417 18.36 21.34 -32.16
N LYS A 418 17.79 20.34 -32.86
CA LYS A 418 17.70 20.34 -34.32
C LYS A 418 16.95 21.56 -34.85
N ARG A 419 15.75 21.84 -34.31
CA ARG A 419 14.95 23.02 -34.71
C ARG A 419 15.66 24.34 -34.42
N TYR A 420 16.36 24.42 -33.29
CA TYR A 420 17.19 25.59 -32.95
C TYR A 420 18.29 25.82 -34.02
N GLN A 421 19.03 24.76 -34.39
CA GLN A 421 20.12 24.84 -35.37
C GLN A 421 19.63 25.16 -36.78
N GLU A 422 18.46 24.66 -37.18
CA GLU A 422 17.83 25.00 -38.47
C GLU A 422 17.51 26.50 -38.55
N LEU A 423 16.97 27.10 -37.48
CA LEU A 423 16.74 28.54 -37.41
C LEU A 423 18.04 29.34 -37.37
N GLU A 424 19.04 28.84 -36.63
CA GLU A 424 20.36 29.46 -36.58
C GLU A 424 21.00 29.52 -37.97
N GLY A 425 20.93 28.42 -38.74
CA GLY A 425 21.39 28.39 -40.13
C GLY A 425 20.61 29.34 -41.03
N LYS A 426 19.29 29.40 -40.88
CA LYS A 426 18.40 30.28 -41.67
C LYS A 426 18.68 31.77 -41.46
N PHE A 427 19.06 32.20 -40.26
CA PHE A 427 19.28 33.62 -39.94
C PHE A 427 20.75 34.05 -39.91
N LYS A 428 21.70 33.09 -40.04
CA LYS A 428 23.12 33.36 -40.26
C LYS A 428 23.49 33.43 -41.75
N ALA A 429 22.81 32.67 -42.61
CA ALA A 429 22.86 32.83 -44.06
C ALA A 429 22.15 34.13 -44.47
#